data_AF-A0A7Y2XA60-F1
#
_entry.id   AF-A0A7Y2XA60-F1
#
_cell.length_a   1.000
_cell.length_b   1.000
_cell.length_c   1.000
_cell.angle_alpha   90.00
_cell.angle_beta   90.00
_cell.angle_gamma   90.00
#
_symmetry.space_group_name_H-M   'P 1'
#
loop_
_entity.id
_entity.type
_entity.pdbx_description
1 polymer ?
#
loop_
_entity_poly.entity_id
_entity_poly.type
_entity_poly.pdbx_seq_one_letter_code
_entity_poly.pdbx_strand_id
1 'polypeptide(L)'
;MSINSDFSLHKWLEKSNGLVCLVFTDLVGSTSLLSEVGTVLYTDYRKAHLNRANQLRRKFGGILIDQTGDSLFIAFRSVMKSYAFAVGLFDNPGNINIKVRIGIHYGNVSADGSALAGRAVHYAARVMQQGKDAELWMSDSARNSLFHESPGLAESIKWNNTDECEFKGFEGKQRLWCVA
;
A
#
# COMPACT_ATOMS: atom_id res chain seq x y z
N MET A 1 6.89 29.71 -2.78
CA MET A 1 5.47 29.87 -2.38
C MET A 1 4.89 28.50 -2.08
N SER A 2 4.95 28.08 -0.81
CA SER A 2 4.33 26.83 -0.36
C SER A 2 2.83 27.05 -0.21
N ILE A 3 2.05 26.60 -1.19
CA ILE A 3 0.61 26.50 -1.04
C ILE A 3 0.35 25.31 -0.12
N ASN A 4 -0.22 25.61 1.05
CA ASN A 4 -0.65 24.73 2.13
C ASN A 4 -0.91 23.27 1.72
N SER A 5 -0.03 22.36 2.18
CA SER A 5 -0.17 20.91 2.02
C SER A 5 -1.53 20.39 2.52
N ASP A 6 -2.06 20.97 3.59
CA ASP A 6 -3.32 20.54 4.23
C ASP A 6 -4.55 20.78 3.34
N PHE A 7 -4.57 21.91 2.62
CA PHE A 7 -5.67 22.22 1.71
C PHE A 7 -5.68 21.28 0.49
N SER A 8 -4.52 20.75 0.12
CA SER A 8 -4.38 19.87 -1.04
C SER A 8 -4.94 18.47 -0.79
N LEU A 9 -4.76 17.91 0.41
CA LEU A 9 -5.22 16.56 0.74
C LEU A 9 -6.74 16.52 0.94
N HIS A 10 -7.31 17.49 1.66
CA HIS A 10 -8.75 17.60 1.84
C HIS A 10 -9.47 17.68 0.49
N LYS A 11 -9.04 18.62 -0.37
CA LYS A 11 -9.57 18.77 -1.74
C LYS A 11 -9.32 17.53 -2.60
N TRP A 12 -8.25 16.79 -2.33
CA TRP A 12 -8.01 15.52 -3.01
C TRP A 12 -9.04 14.46 -2.57
N LEU A 13 -9.34 14.33 -1.28
CA LEU A 13 -10.33 13.37 -0.77
C LEU A 13 -11.77 13.69 -1.16
N GLU A 14 -12.14 14.96 -1.27
CA GLU A 14 -13.50 15.40 -1.64
C GLU A 14 -13.98 14.76 -2.94
N LYS A 15 -13.09 14.59 -3.93
CA LYS A 15 -13.44 13.97 -5.22
C LYS A 15 -13.82 12.49 -5.12
N SER A 16 -13.64 11.89 -3.95
CA SER A 16 -13.95 10.49 -3.64
C SER A 16 -14.83 10.35 -2.40
N ASN A 17 -15.36 11.46 -1.85
CA ASN A 17 -16.14 11.48 -0.61
C ASN A 17 -15.46 10.73 0.55
N GLY A 18 -14.13 10.81 0.64
CA GLY A 18 -13.34 10.11 1.67
C GLY A 18 -13.15 8.59 1.45
N LEU A 19 -13.78 7.99 0.43
CA LEU A 19 -13.64 6.57 0.12
C LEU A 19 -12.48 6.33 -0.85
N VAL A 20 -11.36 5.81 -0.35
CA VAL A 20 -10.12 5.67 -1.13
C VAL A 20 -9.44 4.34 -0.86
N CYS A 21 -8.50 4.01 -1.74
CA CYS A 21 -7.61 2.89 -1.59
C CYS A 21 -6.35 3.32 -0.82
N LEU A 22 -6.02 2.56 0.22
CA LEU A 22 -4.90 2.74 1.11
C LEU A 22 -3.90 1.62 0.85
N VAL A 23 -2.67 1.98 0.51
CA VAL A 23 -1.58 1.05 0.21
C VAL A 23 -0.46 1.27 1.21
N PHE A 24 -0.12 0.22 1.96
CA PHE A 24 1.06 0.17 2.79
C PHE A 24 2.10 -0.75 2.14
N THR A 25 3.36 -0.32 2.12
CA THR A 25 4.49 -1.13 1.66
C THR A 25 5.58 -1.13 2.72
N ASP A 26 6.36 -2.21 2.76
CA ASP A 26 7.51 -2.33 3.65
C ASP A 26 8.54 -3.30 3.08
N LEU A 27 9.83 -3.09 3.32
CA LEU A 27 10.83 -4.07 2.88
C LEU A 27 10.90 -5.23 3.85
N VAL A 28 10.99 -6.43 3.29
CA VAL A 28 11.11 -7.66 4.06
C VAL A 28 12.54 -7.77 4.59
N GLY A 29 12.70 -7.97 5.90
CA GLY A 29 14.00 -8.20 6.54
C GLY A 29 14.97 -7.02 6.47
N SER A 30 14.48 -5.77 6.35
CA SER A 30 15.32 -4.59 6.13
C SER A 30 16.41 -4.39 7.18
N THR A 31 16.11 -4.65 8.46
CA THR A 31 17.09 -4.58 9.55
C THR A 31 18.19 -5.63 9.39
N SER A 32 17.83 -6.87 9.05
CA SER A 32 18.81 -7.95 8.84
C SER A 32 19.67 -7.68 7.61
N LEU A 33 19.06 -7.19 6.52
CA LEU A 33 19.78 -6.78 5.31
C LEU A 33 20.77 -5.66 5.61
N LEU A 34 20.37 -4.64 6.38
CA LEU A 34 21.26 -3.56 6.82
C LEU A 34 22.48 -4.09 7.59
N SER A 35 22.29 -5.06 8.48
CA SER A 35 23.39 -5.70 9.21
C SER A 35 24.31 -6.51 8.30
N GLU A 36 23.78 -7.15 7.27
CA GLU A 36 24.52 -7.98 6.32
C GLU A 36 25.38 -7.15 5.35
N VAL A 37 24.79 -6.14 4.71
CA VAL A 37 25.45 -5.39 3.62
C VAL A 37 26.09 -4.07 4.08
N GLY A 38 25.77 -3.64 5.30
CA GLY A 38 26.24 -2.39 5.87
C GLY A 38 25.50 -1.14 5.37
N THR A 39 25.71 -0.03 6.07
CA THR A 39 24.93 1.21 5.91
C THR A 39 25.02 1.82 4.51
N VAL A 40 26.19 1.84 3.89
CA VAL A 40 26.39 2.49 2.58
C VAL A 40 25.58 1.78 1.50
N LEU A 41 25.76 0.46 1.40
CA LEU A 41 25.10 -0.33 0.36
C LEU A 41 23.59 -0.42 0.58
N TYR A 42 23.14 -0.59 1.83
CA TYR A 42 21.72 -0.54 2.17
C TYR A 42 21.08 0.81 1.80
N THR A 43 21.80 1.92 2.02
CA THR A 43 21.32 3.26 1.67
C THR A 43 21.06 3.38 0.16
N ASP A 44 21.92 2.79 -0.68
CA ASP A 44 21.72 2.79 -2.13
C ASP A 44 20.53 1.92 -2.56
N TYR A 45 20.35 0.76 -1.94
CA TYR A 45 19.18 -0.09 -2.17
C TYR A 45 17.88 0.62 -1.80
N ARG A 46 17.85 1.25 -0.62
CA ARG A 46 16.70 2.03 -0.15
C ARG A 46 16.41 3.22 -1.08
N LYS A 47 17.43 3.94 -1.55
CA LYS A 47 17.24 5.05 -2.52
C LYS A 47 16.63 4.54 -3.83
N ALA A 48 17.13 3.43 -4.36
CA ALA A 48 16.59 2.81 -5.57
C ALA A 48 15.11 2.41 -5.38
N HIS A 49 14.77 1.85 -4.22
CA HIS A 49 13.40 1.51 -3.85
C HIS A 49 12.47 2.72 -3.82
N LEU A 50 12.83 3.76 -3.07
CA LEU A 50 12.02 4.96 -2.94
C LEU A 50 11.84 5.68 -4.28
N ASN A 51 12.88 5.71 -5.11
CA ASN A 51 12.80 6.26 -6.47
C ASN A 51 11.82 5.48 -7.34
N ARG A 52 11.88 4.15 -7.31
CA ARG A 52 10.97 3.26 -8.04
C ARG A 52 9.52 3.45 -7.60
N ALA A 53 9.27 3.45 -6.29
CA ALA A 53 7.95 3.68 -5.73
C ALA A 53 7.40 5.06 -6.11
N ASN A 54 8.22 6.12 -6.06
CA ASN A 54 7.80 7.46 -6.45
C ASN A 54 7.43 7.54 -7.94
N GLN A 55 8.21 6.91 -8.83
CA GLN A 55 7.89 6.84 -10.26
C GLN A 55 6.55 6.16 -10.51
N LEU A 56 6.33 4.98 -9.93
CA LEU A 56 5.09 4.23 -10.07
C LEU A 56 3.90 4.98 -9.49
N ARG A 57 4.03 5.53 -8.29
CA ARG A 57 2.94 6.26 -7.63
C ARG A 57 2.52 7.47 -8.45
N ARG A 58 3.47 8.22 -9.02
CA ARG A 58 3.17 9.33 -9.93
C ARG A 58 2.50 8.85 -11.22
N LYS A 59 2.99 7.77 -11.83
CA LYS A 59 2.41 7.16 -13.04
C LYS A 59 0.94 6.77 -12.83
N PHE A 60 0.62 6.18 -11.68
CA PHE A 60 -0.73 5.70 -11.36
C PHE A 60 -1.57 6.70 -10.54
N GLY A 61 -1.06 7.91 -10.31
CA GLY A 61 -1.83 8.99 -9.67
C GLY A 61 -2.13 8.79 -8.19
N GLY A 62 -1.29 8.05 -7.47
CA GLY A 62 -1.38 7.98 -6.00
C GLY A 62 -0.97 9.30 -5.35
N ILE A 63 -1.03 9.38 -4.02
CA ILE A 63 -0.48 10.44 -3.16
C ILE A 63 0.30 9.81 -2.00
N LEU A 64 1.51 10.30 -1.71
CA LEU A 64 2.30 9.82 -0.59
C LEU A 64 1.75 10.53 0.64
N ILE A 65 1.27 9.76 1.61
CA ILE A 65 0.74 10.28 2.86
C ILE A 65 1.84 10.30 3.90
N ASP A 66 2.56 9.19 4.03
CA ASP A 66 3.67 9.07 4.97
C ASP A 66 4.77 8.15 4.44
N GLN A 67 5.98 8.37 4.93
CA GLN A 67 7.15 7.54 4.69
C GLN A 67 7.95 7.42 5.99
N THR A 68 8.01 6.21 6.55
CA THR A 68 8.81 5.90 7.74
C THR A 68 9.90 4.92 7.36
N GLY A 69 11.14 5.39 7.33
CA GLY A 69 12.25 4.56 6.85
C GLY A 69 12.01 4.13 5.40
N ASP A 70 11.99 2.84 5.15
CA ASP A 70 11.72 2.18 3.88
C ASP A 70 10.23 1.80 3.68
N SER A 71 9.39 1.98 4.70
CA SER A 71 7.95 1.78 4.60
C SER A 71 7.24 3.00 3.98
N LEU A 72 6.21 2.74 3.16
CA LEU A 72 5.43 3.78 2.50
C LEU A 72 3.95 3.63 2.81
N PHE A 73 3.27 4.76 3.05
CA PHE A 73 1.82 4.85 3.08
C PHE A 73 1.32 5.76 1.96
N ILE A 74 0.56 5.18 1.05
CA ILE A 74 0.11 5.82 -0.18
C ILE A 74 -1.40 5.68 -0.32
N ALA A 75 -2.08 6.74 -0.78
CA ALA A 75 -3.50 6.68 -1.12
C ALA A 75 -3.75 6.82 -2.62
N PHE A 76 -4.78 6.13 -3.13
CA PHE A 76 -5.27 6.20 -4.50
C PHE A 76 -6.80 6.32 -4.50
N ARG A 77 -7.37 7.01 -5.49
CA ARG A 77 -8.83 7.04 -5.66
C ARG A 77 -9.40 5.81 -6.41
N SER A 78 -8.54 5.01 -7.03
CA SER A 78 -8.92 3.83 -7.80
C SER A 78 -8.15 2.62 -7.29
N VAL A 79 -8.87 1.54 -7.05
CA VAL A 79 -8.29 0.25 -6.66
C VAL A 79 -7.56 -0.41 -7.82
N MET A 80 -8.04 -0.28 -9.06
CA MET A 80 -7.31 -0.76 -10.23
C MET A 80 -5.92 -0.10 -10.34
N LYS A 81 -5.84 1.21 -10.11
CA LYS A 81 -4.56 1.95 -10.16
C LYS A 81 -3.64 1.64 -8.98
N SER A 82 -4.19 1.43 -7.78
CA SER A 82 -3.41 1.01 -6.62
C SER A 82 -2.84 -0.40 -6.79
N TYR A 83 -3.63 -1.32 -7.37
CA TYR A 83 -3.20 -2.66 -7.73
C TYR A 83 -2.07 -2.62 -8.76
N ALA A 84 -2.21 -1.83 -9.83
CA ALA A 84 -1.15 -1.68 -10.84
C ALA A 84 0.16 -1.09 -10.26
N PHE A 85 0.04 -0.17 -9.30
CA PHE A 85 1.19 0.31 -8.53
C PHE A 85 1.83 -0.82 -7.71
N ALA A 86 1.01 -1.57 -6.98
CA ALA A 86 1.46 -2.63 -6.08
C ALA A 86 2.19 -3.73 -6.83
N VAL A 87 1.60 -4.28 -7.90
CA VAL A 87 2.25 -5.30 -8.74
C VAL A 87 3.54 -4.76 -9.34
N GLY A 88 3.52 -3.54 -9.89
CA GLY A 88 4.72 -2.96 -10.51
C GLY A 88 5.88 -2.72 -9.53
N LEU A 89 5.59 -2.52 -8.24
CA LEU A 89 6.59 -2.39 -7.18
C LEU A 89 6.99 -3.75 -6.61
N PHE A 90 6.06 -4.71 -6.55
CA PHE A 90 6.30 -6.07 -6.11
C PHE A 90 7.26 -6.80 -7.05
N ASP A 91 7.01 -6.75 -8.36
CA ASP A 91 7.82 -7.40 -9.39
C ASP A 91 9.20 -6.77 -9.56
N ASN A 92 9.27 -5.44 -9.38
CA ASN A 92 10.50 -4.69 -9.45
C ASN A 92 10.52 -3.65 -8.32
N PRO A 93 11.07 -4.02 -7.14
CA PRO A 93 11.14 -3.13 -6.00
C PRO A 93 12.22 -2.06 -6.15
N GLY A 94 12.95 -2.00 -7.27
CA GLY A 94 13.98 -1.01 -7.56
C GLY A 94 15.41 -1.51 -7.37
N ASN A 95 15.59 -2.60 -6.63
CA ASN A 95 16.85 -3.32 -6.51
C ASN A 95 16.58 -4.83 -6.38
N ILE A 96 17.43 -5.67 -6.97
CA ILE A 96 17.23 -7.13 -6.98
C ILE A 96 17.44 -7.79 -5.60
N ASN A 97 18.16 -7.12 -4.70
CA ASN A 97 18.50 -7.64 -3.37
C ASN A 97 17.46 -7.28 -2.30
N ILE A 98 16.39 -6.58 -2.67
CA ILE A 98 15.30 -6.24 -1.74
C ILE A 98 14.02 -6.95 -2.16
N LYS A 99 13.19 -7.25 -1.17
CA LYS A 99 11.84 -7.74 -1.37
C LYS A 99 10.88 -6.82 -0.63
N VAL A 100 9.66 -6.69 -1.15
CA VAL A 100 8.63 -5.82 -0.57
C VAL A 100 7.41 -6.65 -0.22
N ARG A 101 6.80 -6.36 0.92
CA ARG A 101 5.44 -6.78 1.24
C ARG A 101 4.50 -5.60 1.07
N ILE A 102 3.29 -5.86 0.57
CA ILE A 102 2.32 -4.82 0.22
C ILE A 102 0.95 -5.22 0.75
N GLY A 103 0.25 -4.26 1.35
CA GLY A 103 -1.15 -4.41 1.75
C GLY A 103 -2.02 -3.34 1.11
N ILE A 104 -3.16 -3.74 0.57
CA ILE A 104 -4.15 -2.86 -0.06
C ILE A 104 -5.48 -2.97 0.66
N HIS A 105 -6.03 -1.84 1.08
CA HIS A 105 -7.37 -1.76 1.65
C HIS A 105 -8.18 -0.65 0.98
N TYR A 106 -9.48 -0.85 0.83
CA TYR A 106 -10.40 0.17 0.33
C TYR A 106 -11.40 0.52 1.43
N GLY A 107 -11.44 1.80 1.83
CA GLY A 107 -12.22 2.23 2.97
C GLY A 107 -12.30 3.75 3.15
N ASN A 108 -13.20 4.16 4.04
CA ASN A 108 -13.43 5.58 4.34
C ASN A 108 -12.37 6.15 5.28
N VAL A 109 -11.87 7.34 4.94
CA VAL A 109 -10.93 8.13 5.73
C VAL A 109 -11.33 9.59 5.73
N SER A 110 -10.81 10.32 6.71
CA SER A 110 -10.86 11.78 6.76
C SER A 110 -9.45 12.35 6.63
N ALA A 111 -9.34 13.58 6.12
CA ALA A 111 -8.09 14.33 6.17
C ALA A 111 -7.91 14.95 7.57
N ASP A 112 -6.70 14.86 8.10
CA ASP A 112 -6.25 15.61 9.28
C ASP A 112 -4.94 16.31 8.91
N GLY A 113 -5.06 17.57 8.46
CA GLY A 113 -3.98 18.29 7.82
C GLY A 113 -3.43 17.54 6.59
N SER A 114 -2.18 17.09 6.69
CA SER A 114 -1.49 16.30 5.66
C SER A 114 -1.54 14.79 5.89
N ALA A 115 -2.20 14.34 6.97
CA ALA A 115 -2.39 12.94 7.30
C ALA A 115 -3.79 12.44 6.92
N LEU A 116 -3.92 11.11 6.84
CA LEU A 116 -5.22 10.43 6.78
C LEU A 116 -5.53 9.80 8.13
N ALA A 117 -6.75 10.03 8.60
CA ALA A 117 -7.27 9.51 9.86
C ALA A 117 -8.47 8.59 9.62
N GLY A 118 -8.68 7.66 10.54
CA GLY A 118 -9.84 6.75 10.56
C GLY A 118 -9.46 5.28 10.66
N ARG A 119 -10.46 4.46 10.98
CA ARG A 119 -10.29 3.00 11.19
C ARG A 119 -9.69 2.30 9.96
N ALA A 120 -10.00 2.76 8.75
CA ALA A 120 -9.48 2.18 7.52
C ALA A 120 -7.95 2.28 7.41
N VAL A 121 -7.31 3.33 7.95
CA VAL A 121 -5.84 3.47 7.94
C VAL A 121 -5.19 2.35 8.76
N HIS A 122 -5.70 2.12 9.98
CA HIS A 122 -5.22 1.04 10.82
C HIS A 122 -5.49 -0.34 10.21
N TYR A 123 -6.66 -0.52 9.58
CA TYR A 123 -6.99 -1.76 8.89
C TYR A 123 -6.00 -2.04 7.77
N ALA A 124 -5.71 -1.05 6.92
CA ALA A 124 -4.76 -1.17 5.82
C ALA A 124 -3.35 -1.58 6.29
N ALA A 125 -2.89 -1.01 7.41
CA ALA A 125 -1.62 -1.40 8.02
C ALA A 125 -1.63 -2.88 8.48
N ARG A 126 -2.76 -3.37 9.02
CA ARG A 126 -2.91 -4.79 9.39
C ARG A 126 -2.93 -5.72 8.17
N VAL A 127 -3.55 -5.30 7.06
CA VAL A 127 -3.52 -6.06 5.80
C VAL A 127 -2.08 -6.27 5.35
N MET A 128 -1.24 -5.22 5.34
CA MET A 128 0.17 -5.35 4.97
C MET A 128 0.94 -6.27 5.92
N GLN A 129 0.67 -6.19 7.23
CA GLN A 129 1.32 -7.03 8.24
C GLN A 129 1.02 -8.53 8.11
N GLN A 130 -0.03 -8.91 7.37
CA GLN A 130 -0.28 -10.31 7.03
C GLN A 130 0.80 -10.88 6.10
N GLY A 131 1.42 -10.02 5.28
CA GLY A 131 2.48 -10.41 4.35
C GLY A 131 3.79 -10.72 5.08
N LYS A 132 4.11 -12.01 5.25
CA LYS A 132 5.31 -12.43 5.97
C LYS A 132 6.54 -12.48 5.08
N ASP A 133 6.41 -13.02 3.87
CA ASP A 133 7.54 -13.41 3.02
C ASP A 133 7.47 -12.79 1.62
N ALA A 134 7.37 -11.47 1.56
CA ALA A 134 7.20 -10.71 0.31
C ALA A 134 5.91 -11.13 -0.42
N GLU A 135 4.79 -10.75 0.17
CA GLU A 135 3.46 -11.05 -0.36
C GLU A 135 2.67 -9.76 -0.59
N LEU A 136 1.73 -9.81 -1.53
CA LEU A 136 0.77 -8.74 -1.82
C LEU A 136 -0.61 -9.18 -1.33
N TRP A 137 -1.12 -8.50 -0.30
CA TRP A 137 -2.41 -8.77 0.31
C TRP A 137 -3.43 -7.67 0.00
N MET A 138 -4.68 -8.08 -0.21
CA MET A 138 -5.82 -7.19 -0.38
C MET A 138 -6.92 -7.52 0.62
N SER A 139 -7.57 -6.49 1.18
CA SER A 139 -8.81 -6.69 1.93
C SER A 139 -9.95 -7.13 1.02
N ASP A 140 -10.97 -7.76 1.59
CA ASP A 140 -12.19 -8.11 0.85
C ASP A 140 -12.82 -6.90 0.15
N SER A 141 -12.89 -5.75 0.84
CA SER A 141 -13.40 -4.50 0.26
C SER A 141 -12.60 -4.02 -0.96
N ALA A 142 -11.27 -4.18 -0.96
CA ALA A 142 -10.43 -3.81 -2.08
C ALA A 142 -10.63 -4.78 -3.24
N ARG A 143 -10.66 -6.09 -2.98
CA ARG A 143 -10.95 -7.09 -4.01
C ARG A 143 -12.31 -6.85 -4.67
N ASN A 144 -13.37 -6.66 -3.88
CA ASN A 144 -14.72 -6.43 -4.42
C ASN A 144 -14.78 -5.14 -5.23
N SER A 145 -14.14 -4.06 -4.77
CA SER A 145 -14.05 -2.82 -5.53
C SER A 145 -13.27 -3.00 -6.85
N LEU A 146 -12.23 -3.84 -6.87
CA LEU A 146 -11.52 -4.17 -8.10
C LEU A 146 -12.43 -4.91 -9.11
N PHE A 147 -13.27 -5.84 -8.65
CA PHE A 147 -14.30 -6.48 -9.50
C PHE A 147 -15.28 -5.46 -10.08
N HIS A 148 -15.59 -4.38 -9.37
CA HIS A 148 -16.44 -3.30 -9.89
C HIS A 148 -15.70 -2.38 -10.87
N GLU A 149 -14.45 -1.99 -10.56
CA GLU A 149 -13.67 -1.08 -11.40
C GLU A 149 -13.14 -1.73 -12.69
N SER A 150 -12.77 -3.02 -12.63
CA SER A 150 -12.16 -3.75 -13.74
C SER A 150 -12.37 -5.26 -13.62
N PRO A 151 -13.56 -5.78 -13.99
CA PRO A 151 -13.89 -7.20 -13.85
C PRO A 151 -12.89 -8.14 -14.54
N GLY A 152 -12.51 -7.84 -15.79
CA GLY A 152 -11.58 -8.69 -16.54
C GLY A 152 -10.18 -8.75 -15.94
N LEU A 153 -9.72 -7.66 -15.31
CA LEU A 153 -8.48 -7.70 -14.53
C LEU A 153 -8.67 -8.55 -13.27
N ALA A 154 -9.75 -8.35 -12.52
CA ALA A 154 -10.02 -9.07 -11.28
C ALA A 154 -10.12 -10.59 -11.51
N GLU A 155 -10.73 -11.02 -12.62
CA GLU A 155 -10.84 -12.43 -13.03
C GLU A 155 -9.50 -13.03 -13.46
N SER A 156 -8.58 -12.21 -13.98
CA SER A 156 -7.25 -12.67 -14.40
C SER A 156 -6.29 -12.92 -13.22
N ILE A 157 -6.64 -12.44 -12.02
CA ILE A 157 -5.79 -12.55 -10.82
C ILE A 157 -6.05 -13.89 -10.13
N LYS A 158 -4.97 -14.58 -9.76
CA LYS A 158 -5.05 -15.74 -8.88
C LYS A 158 -5.17 -15.28 -7.43
N TRP A 159 -6.35 -15.50 -6.85
CA TRP A 159 -6.65 -15.13 -5.47
C TRP A 159 -6.48 -16.33 -4.55
N ASN A 160 -5.50 -16.27 -3.64
CA ASN A 160 -5.38 -17.21 -2.54
C ASN A 160 -5.99 -16.57 -1.29
N ASN A 161 -6.94 -17.25 -0.65
CA ASN A 161 -7.53 -16.77 0.60
C ASN A 161 -6.77 -17.34 1.80
N THR A 162 -6.66 -16.58 2.88
CA THR A 162 -6.45 -17.18 4.21
C THR A 162 -7.72 -17.01 4.99
N ASP A 163 -8.20 -18.11 5.55
CA ASP A 163 -9.39 -18.08 6.39
C ASP A 163 -9.22 -17.06 7.52
N GLU A 164 -10.05 -16.01 7.47
CA GLU A 164 -10.59 -15.32 8.62
C GLU A 164 -9.54 -14.96 9.72
N CYS A 165 -8.62 -14.05 9.40
CA CYS A 165 -7.58 -13.60 10.33
C CYS A 165 -8.13 -12.60 11.38
N GLU A 166 -7.64 -12.70 12.61
CA GLU A 166 -7.99 -11.73 13.66
C GLU A 166 -7.03 -10.55 13.64
N PHE A 167 -7.58 -9.34 13.54
CA PHE A 167 -6.80 -8.11 13.63
C PHE A 167 -6.97 -7.47 15.00
N LYS A 168 -5.86 -7.19 15.69
CA LYS A 168 -5.88 -6.45 16.96
C LYS A 168 -6.59 -5.10 16.75
N GLY A 169 -7.69 -4.91 17.50
CA GLY A 169 -8.51 -3.69 17.45
C GLY A 169 -9.68 -3.73 16.44
N PHE A 170 -9.94 -4.88 15.81
CA PHE A 170 -11.09 -5.10 14.93
C PHE A 170 -11.91 -6.29 15.43
N GLU A 171 -13.22 -6.13 15.41
CA GLU A 171 -14.14 -7.18 15.82
C GLU A 171 -14.30 -8.22 14.72
N GLY A 172 -14.38 -9.48 15.15
CA GLY A 172 -14.58 -10.60 14.26
C GLY A 172 -13.36 -10.91 13.38
N LYS A 173 -13.56 -11.92 12.55
CA LYS A 173 -12.54 -12.42 11.66
C LYS A 173 -12.58 -11.68 10.33
N GLN A 174 -11.40 -11.38 9.81
CA GLN A 174 -11.21 -10.55 8.63
C GLN A 174 -10.84 -11.42 7.44
N ARG A 175 -11.52 -11.22 6.31
CA ARG A 175 -11.20 -11.94 5.07
C ARG A 175 -10.17 -11.16 4.25
N LEU A 176 -9.08 -11.82 3.87
CA LEU A 176 -7.99 -11.24 3.10
C LEU A 176 -7.59 -12.16 1.94
N TRP A 177 -7.07 -11.54 0.89
CA TRP A 177 -6.73 -12.22 -0.34
C TRP A 177 -5.28 -11.93 -0.70
N CYS A 178 -4.45 -12.98 -0.75
CA CYS A 178 -3.11 -12.92 -1.31
C CYS A 178 -3.20 -13.03 -2.83
N VAL A 179 -2.44 -12.19 -3.52
CA VAL A 179 -2.28 -12.20 -4.97
C VAL A 179 -1.08 -13.06 -5.33
N ALA A 180 -1.30 -14.10 -6.13
CA ALA A 180 -0.32 -15.12 -6.48
C ALA A 180 -0.01 -15.21 -7.98
#